data_AF-A0A2A6CKZ2-F1
#
_entry.id   AF-A0A2A6CKZ2-F1
#
_cell.length_a   1.000
_cell.length_b   1.000
_cell.length_c   1.000
_cell.angle_alpha   90.00
_cell.angle_beta   90.00
_cell.angle_gamma   90.00
#
_symmetry.space_group_name_H-M   'P 1'
#
loop_
_entity.id
_entity.type
_entity.pdbx_description
1 polymer ?
#
loop_
_entity_poly.entity_id
_entity_poly.type
_entity_poly.pdbx_seq_one_letter_code
_entity_poly.pdbx_strand_id
1 'polypeptide(L)'
;MMNLWSISLLLLVFLIPFADPCIPTKTPEPGIPATTANPNNCPLLGKLTVAECNVVKGPLNLVCAEAIVSSTSVTCAATPVTLLFKTGPGGSQGLGGPLTCKGTTWNTPDGMPLQANLVTSPVACVTQGSGK
;
A
#
# COMPACT_ATOMS: atom_id res chain seq x y z
N MET A 1 14.09 60.93 23.45
CA MET A 1 13.12 61.50 22.47
C MET A 1 12.95 60.47 21.36
N MET A 2 11.87 59.69 21.46
CA MET A 2 11.41 58.74 20.45
C MET A 2 10.02 59.22 20.04
N ASN A 3 9.82 59.40 18.74
CA ASN A 3 8.72 60.18 18.16
C ASN A 3 7.36 59.49 18.33
N LEU A 4 6.39 60.24 18.85
CA LEU A 4 4.99 59.87 19.08
C LEU A 4 4.17 59.58 17.80
N TRP A 5 4.78 59.52 16.62
CA TRP A 5 4.03 59.57 15.36
C TRP A 5 3.68 58.20 14.72
N SER A 6 4.34 57.10 15.08
CA SER A 6 4.07 55.78 14.43
C SER A 6 3.22 54.81 15.24
N ILE A 7 2.86 55.14 16.49
CA ILE A 7 1.94 54.32 17.31
C ILE A 7 0.51 54.35 16.75
N SER A 8 0.22 55.33 15.87
CA SER A 8 -1.07 55.49 15.20
C SER A 8 -1.38 54.44 14.12
N LEU A 9 -0.41 53.61 13.69
CA LEU A 9 -0.64 52.60 12.64
C LEU A 9 -1.07 51.22 13.18
N LEU A 10 -0.97 50.99 14.50
CA LEU A 10 -1.26 49.69 15.12
C LEU A 10 -2.72 49.54 15.59
N LEU A 11 -3.55 50.58 15.47
CA LEU A 11 -4.92 50.62 16.01
C LEU A 11 -6.03 50.61 14.96
N LEU A 12 -5.69 50.45 13.67
CA LEU A 12 -6.64 50.59 12.55
C LEU A 12 -6.79 49.34 11.67
N VAL A 13 -6.48 48.14 12.20
CA VAL A 13 -7.06 46.89 11.65
C VAL A 13 -8.34 46.59 12.42
N PHE A 14 -9.27 47.49 12.15
CA PHE A 14 -10.69 47.40 12.40
C PHE A 14 -11.21 46.07 11.85
N LEU A 15 -11.84 45.29 12.73
CA LEU A 15 -13.19 44.79 12.52
C LEU A 15 -13.49 44.24 11.11
N ILE A 16 -13.17 42.96 10.91
CA ILE A 16 -13.88 42.18 9.89
C ILE A 16 -14.72 41.14 10.61
N PRO A 17 -16.06 41.31 10.69
CA PRO A 17 -16.95 40.21 10.97
C PRO A 17 -16.99 39.35 9.71
N PHE A 18 -16.06 38.42 9.58
CA PHE A 18 -16.29 37.31 8.69
C PHE A 18 -17.32 36.42 9.38
N ALA A 19 -18.56 36.58 8.92
CA ALA A 19 -19.55 35.54 9.04
C ALA A 19 -18.90 34.25 8.55
N ASP A 20 -18.62 33.32 9.47
CA ASP A 20 -18.38 31.94 9.09
C ASP A 20 -19.62 31.49 8.31
N PRO A 21 -19.49 31.18 7.01
CA PRO A 21 -20.58 30.55 6.28
C PRO A 21 -20.96 29.31 7.09
N CYS A 22 -22.26 29.15 7.34
CA CYS A 22 -22.82 27.97 7.97
C CYS A 22 -22.13 26.73 7.41
N ILE A 23 -21.20 26.16 8.19
CA ILE A 23 -20.79 24.78 7.99
C ILE A 23 -22.13 24.05 7.96
N PRO A 24 -22.44 23.27 6.91
CA PRO A 24 -23.58 22.38 6.99
C PRO A 24 -23.25 21.43 8.14
N THR A 25 -23.78 21.75 9.33
CA THR A 25 -23.76 20.89 10.51
C THR A 25 -24.64 19.72 10.13
N LYS A 26 -24.06 18.77 9.39
CA LYS A 26 -24.51 17.41 9.40
C LYS A 26 -24.36 16.98 10.85
N THR A 27 -25.48 17.03 11.55
CA THR A 27 -25.72 16.34 12.81
C THR A 27 -25.00 15.00 12.72
N PRO A 28 -23.98 14.73 13.55
CA PRO A 28 -23.38 13.40 13.61
C PRO A 28 -24.51 12.49 14.06
N GLU A 29 -25.05 11.67 13.16
CA GLU A 29 -25.89 10.55 13.57
C GLU A 29 -25.02 9.67 14.45
N PRO A 30 -25.33 9.54 15.75
CA PRO A 30 -24.59 8.64 16.62
C PRO A 30 -24.90 7.22 16.17
N GLY A 31 -23.92 6.52 15.60
CA GLY A 31 -24.05 5.06 15.46
C GLY A 31 -23.35 4.38 14.29
N ILE A 32 -22.78 5.08 13.31
CA ILE A 32 -22.07 4.40 12.21
C ILE A 32 -20.60 4.81 12.21
N PRO A 33 -19.66 3.87 12.40
CA PRO A 33 -18.25 4.16 12.18
C PRO A 33 -18.09 4.74 10.78
N ALA A 34 -17.47 5.91 10.67
CA ALA A 34 -17.03 6.44 9.38
C ALA A 34 -16.03 5.42 8.80
N THR A 35 -16.53 4.49 7.99
CA THR A 35 -15.67 3.63 7.19
C THR A 35 -15.13 4.52 6.10
N THR A 36 -13.96 5.12 6.34
CA THR A 36 -13.21 5.82 5.31
C THR A 36 -13.03 4.82 4.18
N ALA A 37 -13.79 4.98 3.10
CA ALA A 37 -13.67 4.13 1.92
C ALA A 37 -12.23 4.28 1.43
N ASN A 38 -11.40 3.27 1.66
CA ASN A 38 -10.09 3.22 1.03
C ASN A 38 -10.37 3.07 -0.47
N PRO A 39 -10.01 4.04 -1.33
CA PRO A 39 -10.27 3.94 -2.76
C PRO A 39 -9.46 2.81 -3.42
N ASN A 40 -8.53 2.20 -2.67
CA ASN A 40 -7.72 1.09 -3.12
C ASN A 40 -8.46 -0.24 -2.91
N ASN A 41 -8.91 -0.84 -4.02
CA ASN A 41 -9.65 -2.09 -4.06
C ASN A 41 -9.08 -3.01 -5.15
N CYS A 42 -7.85 -3.48 -4.94
CA CYS A 42 -7.21 -4.39 -5.88
C CYS A 42 -7.78 -5.81 -5.77
N PRO A 43 -7.70 -6.61 -6.84
CA PRO A 43 -8.08 -8.02 -6.79
C PRO A 43 -7.32 -8.77 -5.70
N LEU A 44 -8.00 -9.68 -5.01
CA LEU A 44 -7.38 -10.51 -3.98
C LEU A 44 -6.33 -11.42 -4.63
N LEU A 45 -5.09 -11.31 -4.16
CA LEU A 45 -4.01 -12.22 -4.58
C LEU A 45 -4.05 -13.49 -3.74
N GLY A 46 -4.08 -14.64 -4.41
CA GLY A 46 -3.98 -15.93 -3.75
C GLY A 46 -2.63 -16.09 -3.06
N LYS A 47 -2.61 -16.76 -1.91
CA LYS A 47 -1.35 -17.15 -1.25
C LYS A 47 -0.92 -18.51 -1.77
N LEU A 48 0.34 -18.63 -2.15
CA LEU A 48 0.97 -19.91 -2.44
C LEU A 48 1.57 -20.44 -1.13
N THR A 49 1.16 -21.64 -0.73
CA THR A 49 1.64 -22.25 0.52
C THR A 49 3.13 -22.58 0.42
N VAL A 50 3.82 -22.70 1.56
CA VAL A 50 5.25 -23.09 1.59
C VAL A 50 5.47 -24.45 0.90
N ALA A 51 4.57 -25.41 1.11
CA ALA A 51 4.65 -26.72 0.49
C ALA A 51 4.57 -26.63 -1.05
N GLU A 52 3.59 -25.88 -1.58
CA GLU A 52 3.48 -25.69 -3.02
C GLU A 52 4.62 -24.86 -3.60
N CYS A 53 5.09 -23.85 -2.89
CA CYS A 53 6.25 -23.07 -3.28
C CYS A 53 7.50 -23.96 -3.42
N ASN A 54 7.70 -24.91 -2.51
CA ASN A 54 8.81 -25.87 -2.60
C ASN A 54 8.70 -26.80 -3.82
N VAL A 55 7.48 -27.12 -4.26
CA VAL A 55 7.25 -27.85 -5.52
C VAL A 55 7.57 -26.96 -6.72
N VAL A 56 7.09 -25.71 -6.72
CA VAL A 56 7.21 -24.75 -7.83
C VAL A 56 8.66 -24.30 -8.05
N LYS A 57 9.42 -24.03 -6.97
CA LYS A 57 10.84 -23.64 -7.08
C LYS A 57 11.71 -24.78 -7.62
N GLY A 58 11.26 -26.04 -7.49
CA GLY A 58 12.00 -27.22 -7.89
C GLY A 58 13.42 -27.28 -7.27
N PRO A 59 14.47 -27.53 -8.07
CA PRO A 59 15.85 -27.69 -7.58
C PRO A 59 16.54 -26.37 -7.25
N LEU A 60 15.85 -25.22 -7.35
CA LEU A 60 16.44 -23.93 -7.01
C LEU A 60 16.80 -23.89 -5.51
N ASN A 61 17.99 -23.36 -5.22
CA ASN A 61 18.45 -23.09 -3.85
C ASN A 61 17.75 -21.85 -3.28
N LEU A 62 16.43 -21.92 -3.18
CA LEU A 62 15.56 -20.89 -2.60
C LEU A 62 14.86 -21.46 -1.36
N VAL A 63 14.65 -20.60 -0.36
CA VAL A 63 13.85 -20.90 0.83
C VAL A 63 12.48 -20.26 0.66
N CYS A 64 11.44 -21.09 0.73
CA CYS A 64 10.05 -20.62 0.62
C CYS A 64 9.52 -20.12 1.96
N ALA A 65 8.79 -19.03 1.92
CA ALA A 65 8.02 -18.48 3.03
C ALA A 65 6.65 -18.00 2.53
N GLU A 66 5.70 -17.83 3.44
CA GLU A 66 4.39 -17.28 3.08
C GLU A 66 4.47 -15.78 2.79
N ALA A 67 3.69 -15.33 1.80
CA ALA A 67 3.51 -13.91 1.53
C ALA A 67 2.54 -13.28 2.53
N ILE A 68 2.89 -12.08 3.01
CA ILE A 68 2.04 -11.24 3.82
C ILE A 68 1.19 -10.40 2.86
N VAL A 69 0.03 -10.93 2.50
CA VAL A 69 -0.95 -10.28 1.62
C VAL A 69 -1.97 -9.55 2.48
N SER A 70 -2.08 -8.24 2.27
CA SER A 70 -3.12 -7.35 2.81
C SER A 70 -3.97 -6.79 1.67
N SER A 71 -5.01 -6.02 1.99
CA SER A 71 -5.88 -5.39 0.97
C SER A 71 -5.14 -4.40 0.06
N THR A 72 -4.01 -3.84 0.51
CA THR A 72 -3.25 -2.85 -0.25
C THR A 72 -1.77 -3.13 -0.43
N SER A 73 -1.25 -4.21 0.15
CA SER A 73 0.17 -4.54 0.09
C SER A 73 0.43 -6.04 0.00
N VAL A 74 1.52 -6.40 -0.69
CA VAL A 74 2.08 -7.76 -0.65
C VAL A 74 3.54 -7.66 -0.30
N THR A 75 3.93 -8.26 0.82
CA THR A 75 5.29 -8.20 1.35
C THR A 75 5.78 -9.59 1.80
N CYS A 76 7.06 -9.67 2.14
CA CYS A 76 7.68 -10.83 2.75
C CYS A 76 8.25 -10.45 4.12
N ALA A 77 8.27 -11.42 5.04
CA ALA A 77 8.91 -11.23 6.35
C ALA A 77 10.43 -11.10 6.22
N ALA A 78 11.04 -11.77 5.24
CA ALA A 78 12.48 -11.76 5.01
C ALA A 78 12.89 -10.72 3.97
N THR A 79 14.11 -10.19 4.11
CA THR A 79 14.75 -9.28 3.17
C THR A 79 16.03 -9.93 2.60
N PRO A 80 16.36 -9.71 1.31
CA PRO A 80 15.61 -8.97 0.30
C PRO A 80 14.30 -9.68 -0.10
N VAL A 81 13.29 -8.89 -0.48
CA VAL A 81 11.93 -9.35 -0.79
C VAL A 81 11.86 -9.83 -2.23
N THR A 82 11.76 -11.15 -2.45
CA THR A 82 11.41 -11.72 -3.75
C THR A 82 10.08 -12.44 -3.66
N LEU A 83 9.13 -12.02 -4.49
CA LEU A 83 7.82 -12.64 -4.65
C LEU A 83 7.88 -13.67 -5.78
N LEU A 84 7.48 -14.90 -5.50
CA LEU A 84 7.40 -15.97 -6.49
C LEU A 84 5.93 -16.24 -6.83
N PHE A 85 5.55 -16.00 -8.08
CA PHE A 85 4.24 -16.28 -8.63
C PHE A 85 4.22 -17.63 -9.34
N LYS A 86 3.22 -18.46 -9.07
CA LYS A 86 2.98 -19.70 -9.81
C LYS A 86 2.14 -19.41 -11.05
N THR A 87 2.78 -19.35 -12.22
CA THR A 87 2.13 -18.95 -13.47
C THR A 87 1.55 -20.12 -14.26
N GLY A 88 1.80 -21.37 -13.85
CA GLY A 88 1.26 -22.57 -14.47
C GLY A 88 1.86 -23.86 -13.91
N PRO A 89 1.57 -25.03 -14.52
CA PRO A 89 2.17 -26.30 -14.14
C PRO A 89 3.69 -26.28 -14.40
N GLY A 90 4.47 -26.13 -13.33
CA GLY A 90 5.94 -26.01 -13.42
C GLY A 90 6.46 -24.63 -13.83
N GLY A 91 5.56 -23.66 -14.06
CA GLY A 91 5.92 -22.27 -14.39
C GLY A 91 5.96 -21.39 -13.14
N SER A 92 7.02 -20.60 -13.02
CA SER A 92 7.13 -19.58 -11.96
C SER A 92 7.75 -18.30 -12.46
N GLN A 93 7.39 -17.18 -11.83
CA GLN A 93 7.96 -15.88 -12.11
C GLN A 93 8.34 -15.18 -10.81
N GLY A 94 9.61 -14.77 -10.72
CA GLY A 94 10.11 -13.97 -9.61
C GLY A 94 9.97 -12.48 -9.90
N LEU A 95 9.53 -11.70 -8.91
CA LEU A 95 9.47 -10.24 -8.95
C LEU A 95 9.99 -9.65 -7.64
N GLY A 96 10.58 -8.46 -7.73
CA GLY A 96 10.89 -7.68 -6.53
C GLY A 96 9.61 -7.23 -5.83
N GLY A 97 9.56 -7.39 -4.51
CA GLY A 97 8.51 -6.79 -3.68
C GLY A 97 8.99 -5.52 -2.96
N PRO A 98 8.09 -4.80 -2.28
CA PRO A 98 6.68 -5.10 -2.07
C PRO A 98 5.78 -4.69 -3.25
N LEU A 99 4.62 -5.34 -3.39
CA LEU A 99 3.56 -4.81 -4.26
C LEU A 99 2.68 -3.83 -3.50
N THR A 100 2.22 -2.80 -4.19
CA THR A 100 1.33 -1.78 -3.64
C THR A 100 0.07 -1.67 -4.49
N CYS A 101 -1.10 -1.69 -3.85
CA CYS A 101 -2.36 -1.41 -4.52
C CYS A 101 -2.56 0.09 -4.70
N LYS A 102 -2.82 0.53 -5.93
CA LYS A 102 -3.21 1.91 -6.26
C LYS A 102 -4.48 1.89 -7.10
N GLY A 103 -5.57 2.41 -6.54
CA GLY A 103 -6.90 2.29 -7.14
C GLY A 103 -7.31 0.82 -7.24
N THR A 104 -7.33 0.26 -8.43
CA THR A 104 -7.66 -1.16 -8.68
C THR A 104 -6.48 -1.98 -9.19
N THR A 105 -5.29 -1.39 -9.24
CA THR A 105 -4.11 -2.00 -9.88
C THR A 105 -3.02 -2.29 -8.86
N TRP A 106 -2.50 -3.51 -8.89
CA TRP A 106 -1.27 -3.88 -8.19
C TRP A 106 -0.07 -3.32 -8.93
N ASN A 107 0.82 -2.62 -8.22
CA ASN A 107 2.04 -2.05 -8.81
C ASN A 107 3.28 -2.65 -8.14
N THR A 108 4.32 -2.89 -8.94
CA THR A 108 5.66 -3.27 -8.48
C THR A 108 6.35 -2.10 -7.76
N PRO A 109 7.48 -2.34 -7.05
CA PRO A 109 8.27 -1.28 -6.43
C PRO A 109 8.68 -0.17 -7.40
N ASP A 110 8.92 -0.53 -8.67
CA ASP A 110 9.26 0.42 -9.75
C ASP A 110 8.07 1.24 -10.25
N GLY A 111 6.88 1.03 -9.68
CA GLY A 111 5.65 1.72 -10.03
C GLY A 111 4.90 1.13 -11.23
N MET A 112 5.42 0.06 -11.84
CA MET A 112 4.82 -0.59 -13.01
C MET A 112 3.61 -1.44 -12.62
N PRO A 113 2.55 -1.50 -13.45
CA PRO A 113 1.41 -2.35 -13.19
C PRO A 113 1.81 -3.83 -13.27
N LEU A 114 1.27 -4.64 -12.35
CA LEU A 114 1.44 -6.08 -12.33
C LEU A 114 0.78 -6.69 -13.56
N GLN A 115 1.45 -7.64 -14.21
CA GLN A 115 0.93 -8.29 -15.40
C GLN A 115 -0.36 -9.06 -15.09
N ALA A 116 -1.32 -9.04 -16.01
CA ALA A 116 -2.66 -9.61 -15.77
C ALA A 116 -2.65 -11.10 -15.39
N ASN A 117 -1.72 -11.88 -15.95
CA ASN A 117 -1.53 -13.29 -15.61
C ASN A 117 -1.04 -13.50 -14.15
N LEU A 118 -0.38 -12.51 -13.57
CA LEU A 118 0.12 -12.58 -12.19
C LEU A 118 -0.91 -12.14 -11.17
N VAL A 119 -1.87 -11.29 -11.57
CA VAL A 119 -2.99 -10.85 -10.72
C VAL A 119 -3.90 -12.02 -10.33
N THR A 120 -3.93 -13.09 -11.12
CA THR A 120 -4.66 -14.32 -10.82
C THR A 120 -3.76 -15.45 -10.32
N SER A 121 -2.45 -15.26 -10.30
CA SER A 121 -1.48 -16.27 -9.87
C SER A 121 -1.26 -16.20 -8.36
N PRO A 122 -1.21 -17.35 -7.65
CA PRO A 122 -0.89 -17.35 -6.23
C PRO A 122 0.58 -17.00 -6.01
N VAL A 123 0.86 -16.28 -4.93
CA VAL A 123 2.18 -15.71 -4.61
C VAL A 123 2.74 -16.25 -3.28
N ALA A 124 4.03 -16.58 -3.28
CA ALA A 124 4.84 -16.89 -2.10
C ALA A 124 6.04 -15.94 -2.01
N CYS A 125 6.74 -16.01 -0.89
CA CYS A 125 8.03 -15.37 -0.70
C CYS A 125 9.15 -16.38 -0.92
N VAL A 126 10.24 -15.92 -1.53
CA VAL A 126 11.47 -16.69 -1.63
C VAL A 126 12.68 -15.86 -1.25
N THR A 127 13.66 -16.50 -0.62
CA THR A 127 14.99 -15.93 -0.39
C THR A 127 16.05 -16.90 -0.91
N GLN A 128 17.25 -16.40 -1.19
CA GLN A 128 18.38 -17.28 -1.49
C GLN A 128 18.61 -18.22 -0.30
N GLY A 129 18.63 -19.52 -0.56
CA GLY A 129 19.06 -20.50 0.42
C GLY A 129 20.54 -20.27 0.70
N SER A 130 20.89 -20.20 1.98
CA SER A 130 22.28 -20.14 2.41
C SER A 130 22.98 -21.40 1.89
N GLY A 131 23.64 -21.29 0.74
CA GLY A 131 24.51 -22.33 0.23
C GLY A 131 25.56 -22.61 1.31
N LYS A 132 25.62 -23.86 1.76
CA LYS A 132 26.81 -24.40 2.38
C LYS A 132 27.77 -24.84 1.29
#